data_AF-A0A1B6GZX0-F1
#
_entry.id   AF-A0A1B6GZX0-F1
#
_cell.length_a   1.000
_cell.length_b   1.000
_cell.length_c   1.000
_cell.angle_alpha   90.00
_cell.angle_beta   90.00
_cell.angle_gamma   90.00
#
_symmetry.space_group_name_H-M   'P 1'
#
loop_
_entity.id
_entity.type
_entity.pdbx_description
1 polymer ?
#
loop_
_entity_poly.entity_id
_entity_poly.type
_entity_poly.pdbx_seq_one_letter_code
_entity_poly.pdbx_strand_id
1 'polypeptide(L)'
;SACPGFQFEVAGMSDLLNAVRSTGANNLVMIGGLSWANDLSRWEEFVPSDPANNIAAAWHSYDFNACNNKNCWESQIAPIAAKYPVIVGEIGEHGCTHSYIDGLMDWLDSKSISYLGWTWNTWDCSSGPSLISDYSGTPTQFGKGLYDRLCVSDGRDQQPATGLNSGGSISIGSNLNSGGSSLTSESSNPGSVYSPSDNKSDKKQLRGVNRSGAEYSCVKNLGIF
;
A
#
# COMPACT_ATOMS: atom_id res chain seq x y z
N SER A 1 -8.75 21.92 25.57
CA SER A 1 -8.67 23.40 25.55
C SER A 1 -8.60 23.86 24.10
N ALA A 2 -9.24 24.98 23.76
CA ALA A 2 -9.23 25.49 22.37
C ALA A 2 -7.81 25.83 21.90
N CYS A 3 -7.44 25.38 20.70
CA CYS A 3 -6.18 25.77 20.06
C CYS A 3 -6.17 27.29 19.81
N PRO A 4 -5.05 28.01 20.04
CA PRO A 4 -4.96 29.42 19.72
C PRO A 4 -5.42 29.70 18.28
N GLY A 5 -6.44 30.55 18.11
CA GLY A 5 -7.03 30.87 16.80
C GLY A 5 -8.41 30.24 16.54
N PHE A 6 -8.89 29.33 17.39
CA PHE A 6 -10.22 28.74 17.28
C PHE A 6 -11.12 29.14 18.45
N GLN A 7 -12.39 29.44 18.14
CA GLN A 7 -13.42 29.76 19.15
C GLN A 7 -14.12 28.51 19.72
N PHE A 8 -13.72 27.32 19.27
CA PHE A 8 -14.27 26.04 19.66
C PHE A 8 -13.14 25.05 19.97
N GLU A 9 -13.45 24.02 20.75
CA GLU A 9 -12.54 22.90 20.96
C GLU A 9 -12.46 22.06 19.68
N VAL A 10 -11.25 21.93 19.15
CA VAL A 10 -10.98 21.11 17.96
C VAL A 10 -10.75 19.68 18.44
N ALA A 11 -11.43 18.70 17.82
CA ALA A 11 -11.17 17.29 18.08
C ALA A 11 -9.77 16.91 17.58
N GLY A 12 -8.96 16.35 18.48
CA GLY A 12 -7.64 15.82 18.15
C GLY A 12 -7.70 14.36 17.69
N MET A 13 -6.56 13.81 17.25
CA MET A 13 -6.47 12.41 16.83
C MET A 13 -6.88 11.44 17.94
N SER A 14 -6.60 11.75 19.21
CA SER A 14 -7.04 10.96 20.36
C SER A 14 -8.57 10.91 20.46
N ASP A 15 -9.26 12.03 20.23
CA ASP A 15 -10.73 12.07 20.27
C ASP A 15 -11.33 11.23 19.14
N LEU A 16 -10.73 11.31 17.93
CA LEU A 16 -11.14 10.53 16.77
C LEU A 16 -10.94 9.02 17.00
N LEU A 17 -9.78 8.62 17.51
CA LEU A 17 -9.50 7.21 17.83
C LEU A 17 -10.45 6.70 18.92
N ASN A 18 -10.66 7.48 19.98
CA ASN A 18 -11.58 7.12 21.05
C ASN A 18 -13.01 6.95 20.53
N ALA A 19 -13.46 7.84 19.65
CA ALA A 19 -14.77 7.71 19.02
C ALA A 19 -14.89 6.39 18.24
N VAL A 20 -13.88 6.04 17.42
CA VAL A 20 -13.83 4.74 16.71
C VAL A 20 -13.87 3.57 17.68
N ARG A 21 -12.99 3.55 18.69
CA ARG A 21 -12.90 2.43 19.65
C ARG A 21 -14.14 2.31 20.54
N SER A 22 -14.83 3.41 20.85
CA SER A 22 -16.07 3.40 21.64
C SER A 22 -17.21 2.61 20.98
N THR A 23 -17.15 2.39 19.67
CA THR A 23 -18.11 1.55 18.94
C THR A 23 -17.85 0.04 19.10
N GLY A 24 -16.72 -0.34 19.71
CA GLY A 24 -16.22 -1.72 19.77
C GLY A 24 -15.36 -2.13 18.57
N ALA A 25 -15.00 -1.19 17.68
CA ALA A 25 -14.18 -1.47 16.51
C ALA A 25 -12.73 -1.83 16.87
N ASN A 26 -12.25 -2.98 16.39
CA ASN A 26 -10.87 -3.45 16.59
C ASN A 26 -10.03 -3.48 15.30
N ASN A 27 -10.55 -2.89 14.22
CA ASN A 27 -9.84 -2.78 12.94
C ASN A 27 -8.53 -1.99 13.10
N LEU A 28 -7.60 -2.20 12.17
CA LEU A 28 -6.40 -1.37 12.06
C LEU A 28 -6.82 0.09 11.79
N VAL A 29 -6.22 1.05 12.49
CA VAL A 29 -6.45 2.48 12.27
C VAL A 29 -5.18 3.13 11.73
N MET A 30 -5.27 3.76 10.56
CA MET A 30 -4.18 4.52 9.95
C MET A 30 -4.19 5.95 10.49
N ILE A 31 -3.11 6.37 11.17
CA ILE A 31 -2.98 7.71 11.76
C ILE A 31 -1.89 8.49 11.03
N GLY A 32 -2.28 9.59 10.38
CA GLY A 32 -1.36 10.50 9.70
C GLY A 32 -0.76 11.56 10.62
N GLY A 33 0.37 12.12 10.19
CA GLY A 33 0.97 13.32 10.79
C GLY A 33 0.48 14.61 10.13
N LEU A 34 1.30 15.66 10.23
CA LEU A 34 1.01 16.98 9.68
C LEU A 34 1.34 17.05 8.18
N SER A 35 1.08 18.22 7.58
CA SER A 35 1.44 18.52 6.20
C SER A 35 0.92 17.46 5.22
N TRP A 36 -0.40 17.24 5.23
CA TRP A 36 -1.07 16.22 4.41
C TRP A 36 -0.45 14.82 4.60
N ALA A 37 -0.20 14.45 5.86
CA ALA A 37 0.41 13.18 6.27
C ALA A 37 1.85 12.94 5.78
N ASN A 38 2.58 13.93 5.27
CA ASN A 38 3.99 13.76 4.90
C ASN A 38 4.95 13.95 6.10
N ASP A 39 4.61 14.83 7.04
CA ASP A 39 5.46 15.13 8.21
C ASP A 39 5.13 14.19 9.38
N LEU A 40 5.97 13.17 9.56
CA LEU A 40 5.91 12.24 10.68
C LEU A 40 7.00 12.49 11.73
N SER A 41 7.74 13.60 11.66
CA SER A 41 8.91 13.86 12.52
C SER A 41 8.63 13.81 14.03
N ARG A 42 7.38 14.07 14.44
CA ARG A 42 6.90 13.99 15.83
C ARG A 42 5.77 12.99 16.03
N TRP A 43 5.54 12.10 15.07
CA TRP A 43 4.42 11.17 15.11
C TRP A 43 4.47 10.26 16.34
N GLU A 44 5.65 9.70 16.67
CA GLU A 44 5.81 8.85 17.86
C GLU A 44 5.59 9.59 19.18
N GLU A 45 5.81 10.90 19.21
CA GLU A 45 5.59 11.73 20.40
C GLU A 45 4.09 11.93 20.67
N PHE A 46 3.27 11.96 19.61
CA PHE A 46 1.85 12.33 19.68
C PHE A 46 0.86 11.24 19.27
N VAL A 47 1.34 10.06 18.88
CA VAL A 47 0.46 8.93 18.57
C VAL A 47 -0.41 8.61 19.80
N PRO A 48 -1.75 8.56 19.67
CA PRO A 48 -2.62 8.26 20.79
C PRO A 48 -2.41 6.83 21.30
N SER A 49 -2.69 6.60 22.59
CA SER A 49 -2.77 5.25 23.13
C SER A 49 -4.00 4.54 22.57
N ASP A 50 -3.81 3.37 21.96
CA ASP A 50 -4.89 2.53 21.46
C ASP A 50 -5.10 1.31 22.36
N PRO A 51 -6.28 1.16 23.01
CA PRO A 51 -6.56 -0.04 23.78
C PRO A 51 -6.54 -1.33 22.95
N ALA A 52 -6.77 -1.25 21.63
CA ALA A 52 -6.68 -2.38 20.73
C ALA A 52 -5.24 -2.67 20.26
N ASN A 53 -4.27 -1.79 20.55
CA ASN A 53 -2.89 -1.85 20.05
C ASN A 53 -2.80 -2.12 18.53
N ASN A 54 -3.69 -1.51 17.75
CA ASN A 54 -3.86 -1.79 16.33
C ASN A 54 -3.88 -0.50 15.51
N ILE A 55 -2.77 0.26 15.58
CA ILE A 55 -2.50 1.48 14.80
C ILE A 55 -1.38 1.22 13.79
N ALA A 56 -1.53 1.80 12.60
CA ALA A 56 -0.45 2.02 11.64
C ALA A 56 -0.20 3.53 11.44
N ALA A 57 1.04 3.91 11.15
CA ALA A 57 1.33 5.26 10.70
C ALA A 57 0.95 5.42 9.22
N ALA A 58 0.16 6.44 8.91
CA ALA A 58 -0.19 6.82 7.54
C ALA A 58 0.82 7.84 7.02
N TRP A 59 1.38 7.58 5.85
CA TRP A 59 2.33 8.49 5.21
C TRP A 59 1.96 8.74 3.76
N HIS A 60 2.05 9.99 3.29
CA HIS A 60 1.89 10.33 1.88
C HIS A 60 3.25 10.79 1.34
N SER A 61 3.62 10.30 0.15
CA SER A 61 4.96 10.51 -0.39
C SER A 61 4.90 10.90 -1.86
N TYR A 62 5.27 12.16 -2.12
CA TYR A 62 5.36 12.74 -3.43
C TYR A 62 6.70 13.46 -3.64
N ASP A 63 7.11 13.62 -4.90
CA ASP A 63 8.34 14.30 -5.30
C ASP A 63 8.39 15.77 -4.89
N PHE A 64 7.24 16.40 -4.64
CA PHE A 64 7.11 17.80 -4.20
C PHE A 64 6.94 17.97 -2.69
N ASN A 65 6.96 16.88 -1.91
CA ASN A 65 6.86 16.99 -0.46
C ASN A 65 8.18 17.41 0.21
N ALA A 66 8.09 17.86 1.47
CA ALA A 66 9.27 18.19 2.27
C ALA A 66 10.12 16.93 2.57
N CYS A 67 9.46 15.83 2.95
CA CYS A 67 10.11 14.54 3.02
C CYS A 67 9.91 13.74 1.71
N ASN A 68 10.84 13.90 0.78
CA ASN A 68 10.82 13.32 -0.57
C ASN A 68 12.15 12.68 -1.00
N ASN A 69 13.03 12.31 -0.06
CA ASN A 69 14.30 11.71 -0.43
C ASN A 69 14.79 10.73 0.63
N LYS A 70 15.72 9.85 0.24
CA LYS A 70 16.24 8.79 1.11
C LYS A 70 16.76 9.29 2.46
N ASN A 71 17.35 10.48 2.54
CA ASN A 71 17.84 11.02 3.80
C ASN A 71 16.69 11.28 4.79
N CYS A 72 15.58 11.87 4.32
CA CYS A 72 14.41 12.07 5.16
C CYS A 72 13.70 10.73 5.47
N TRP A 73 13.63 9.80 4.51
CA TRP A 73 12.99 8.50 4.71
C TRP A 73 13.70 7.70 5.80
N GLU A 74 15.04 7.67 5.80
CA GLU A 74 15.84 7.00 6.83
C GLU A 74 15.80 7.72 8.19
N SER A 75 15.74 9.06 8.21
CA SER A 75 15.77 9.81 9.48
C SER A 75 14.40 9.98 10.14
N GLN A 76 13.29 9.97 9.37
CA GLN A 76 11.94 10.21 9.90
C GLN A 76 11.06 8.96 9.82
N ILE A 77 11.07 8.22 8.71
CA ILE A 77 10.11 7.14 8.46
C ILE A 77 10.63 5.79 8.96
N ALA A 78 11.91 5.48 8.74
CA ALA A 78 12.51 4.21 9.19
C ALA A 78 12.42 3.98 10.71
N PRO A 79 12.63 4.97 11.59
CA PRO A 79 12.47 4.79 13.03
C PRO A 79 11.05 4.38 13.43
N ILE A 80 10.04 4.96 12.77
CA ILE A 80 8.63 4.62 12.97
C ILE A 80 8.37 3.18 12.48
N ALA A 81 8.83 2.83 11.28
CA ALA A 81 8.66 1.50 10.69
C ALA A 81 9.32 0.36 11.49
N ALA A 82 10.27 0.69 12.37
CA ALA A 82 10.88 -0.25 13.30
C ALA A 82 9.95 -0.63 14.46
N LYS A 83 8.96 0.21 14.79
CA LYS A 83 8.07 0.06 15.96
C LYS A 83 6.61 -0.13 15.59
N TYR A 84 6.16 0.50 14.50
CA TYR A 84 4.78 0.48 14.02
C TYR A 84 4.73 0.03 12.56
N PRO A 85 3.64 -0.62 12.12
CA PRO A 85 3.35 -0.70 10.69
C PRO A 85 3.27 0.71 10.10
N VAL A 86 3.94 0.91 8.97
CA VAL A 86 3.78 2.13 8.15
C VAL A 86 3.06 1.71 6.87
N ILE A 87 2.03 2.47 6.50
CA ILE A 87 1.30 2.30 5.24
C ILE A 87 1.37 3.64 4.50
N VAL A 88 2.00 3.61 3.33
CA VAL A 88 2.05 4.76 2.44
C VAL A 88 0.75 4.80 1.65
N GLY A 89 -0.22 5.55 2.15
CA GLY A 89 -1.58 5.61 1.59
C GLY A 89 -1.60 6.20 0.17
N GLU A 90 -0.58 6.99 -0.16
CA GLU A 90 -0.40 7.61 -1.46
C GLU A 90 1.09 7.70 -1.82
N ILE A 91 1.45 7.09 -2.96
CA ILE A 91 2.68 7.42 -3.68
C ILE A 91 2.34 8.00 -5.05
N GLY A 92 3.07 9.04 -5.44
CA GLY A 92 2.90 9.65 -6.76
C GLY A 92 3.97 10.69 -7.08
N GLU A 93 3.96 11.18 -8.31
CA GLU A 93 4.86 12.25 -8.76
C GLU A 93 4.19 13.09 -9.86
N HIS A 94 4.74 14.27 -10.15
CA HIS A 94 4.28 15.11 -11.26
C HIS A 94 4.75 14.61 -12.64
N GLY A 95 4.11 15.13 -13.70
CA GLY A 95 4.66 15.06 -15.06
C GLY A 95 4.46 13.71 -15.77
N CYS A 96 3.56 12.85 -15.28
CA CYS A 96 3.32 11.51 -15.83
C CYS A 96 4.58 10.63 -15.90
N THR A 97 5.61 10.89 -15.10
CA THR A 97 6.80 10.03 -14.99
C THR A 97 6.68 9.08 -13.80
N HIS A 98 7.63 8.16 -13.62
CA HIS A 98 7.64 7.24 -12.47
C HIS A 98 9.03 7.13 -11.80
N SER A 99 9.92 8.08 -12.07
CA SER A 99 11.33 8.01 -11.63
C SER A 99 11.49 8.20 -10.12
N TYR A 100 10.64 9.02 -9.52
CA TYR A 100 10.62 9.23 -8.09
C TYR A 100 10.05 8.00 -7.39
N ILE A 101 8.91 7.50 -7.86
CA ILE A 101 8.27 6.35 -7.24
C ILE A 101 9.11 5.08 -7.40
N ASP A 102 9.92 4.93 -8.44
CA ASP A 102 10.83 3.78 -8.59
C ASP A 102 11.81 3.68 -7.42
N GLY A 103 12.52 4.78 -7.13
CA GLY A 103 13.47 4.84 -6.02
C GLY A 103 12.79 4.75 -4.64
N LEU A 104 11.59 5.33 -4.51
CA LEU A 104 10.78 5.20 -3.31
C LEU A 104 10.33 3.75 -3.09
N MET A 105 9.77 3.09 -4.09
CA MET A 105 9.30 1.70 -3.99
C MET A 105 10.46 0.74 -3.67
N ASP A 106 11.65 0.95 -4.22
CA ASP A 106 12.86 0.19 -3.83
C ASP A 106 13.15 0.31 -2.33
N TRP A 107 13.09 1.54 -1.81
CA TRP A 107 13.33 1.78 -0.40
C TRP A 107 12.23 1.16 0.47
N LEU A 108 10.96 1.33 0.11
CA LEU A 108 9.81 0.77 0.82
C LEU A 108 9.87 -0.77 0.86
N ASP A 109 10.20 -1.40 -0.27
CA ASP A 109 10.37 -2.84 -0.39
C ASP A 109 11.49 -3.35 0.53
N SER A 110 12.62 -2.63 0.58
CA SER A 110 13.74 -2.99 1.47
C SER A 110 13.40 -2.94 2.96
N LYS A 111 12.36 -2.17 3.34
CA LYS A 111 11.88 -2.02 4.72
C LYS A 111 10.57 -2.79 4.99
N SER A 112 10.03 -3.48 3.98
CA SER A 112 8.71 -4.14 4.03
C SER A 112 7.57 -3.18 4.41
N ILE A 113 7.63 -1.94 3.92
CA ILE A 113 6.60 -0.91 4.14
C ILE A 113 5.54 -1.00 3.05
N SER A 114 4.27 -0.98 3.43
CA SER A 114 3.15 -1.10 2.50
C SER A 114 2.92 0.20 1.73
N TYR A 115 2.45 0.15 0.48
CA TYR A 115 2.14 1.36 -0.30
C TYR A 115 1.02 1.17 -1.33
N LEU A 116 0.36 2.29 -1.65
CA LEU A 116 -0.70 2.37 -2.64
C LEU A 116 -0.40 3.51 -3.62
N GLY A 117 -0.39 3.21 -4.92
CA GLY A 117 -0.21 4.24 -5.95
C GLY A 117 -1.44 5.12 -6.10
N TRP A 118 -1.23 6.44 -6.08
CA TRP A 118 -2.27 7.43 -6.36
C TRP A 118 -2.28 7.78 -7.84
N THR A 119 -3.36 7.63 -8.60
CA THR A 119 -4.66 7.06 -8.23
C THR A 119 -5.29 6.29 -9.38
N TRP A 120 -6.18 5.34 -9.08
CA TRP A 120 -7.01 4.68 -10.09
C TRP A 120 -8.13 5.61 -10.57
N ASN A 121 -7.76 6.60 -11.39
CA ASN A 121 -8.66 7.56 -12.02
C ASN A 121 -8.16 7.90 -13.43
N THR A 122 -8.99 8.57 -14.22
CA THR A 122 -8.74 9.00 -15.60
C THR A 122 -8.46 10.50 -15.70
N TRP A 123 -7.93 11.12 -14.65
CA TRP A 123 -7.54 12.54 -14.69
C TRP A 123 -6.29 12.74 -15.56
N ASP A 124 -5.98 13.99 -15.86
CA ASP A 124 -4.71 14.32 -16.51
C ASP A 124 -3.54 14.04 -15.54
N CYS A 125 -2.76 13.00 -15.86
CA CYS A 125 -1.60 12.56 -15.07
C CYS A 125 -0.54 13.64 -14.87
N SER A 126 -0.56 14.73 -15.67
CA SER A 126 0.39 15.84 -15.58
C SER A 126 0.04 16.80 -14.45
N SER A 127 -1.26 16.96 -14.18
CA SER A 127 -1.81 17.87 -13.15
C SER A 127 -1.99 17.20 -11.77
N GLY A 128 -2.04 15.87 -11.75
CA GLY A 128 -2.00 15.02 -10.57
C GLY A 128 -1.87 13.56 -11.01
N PRO A 129 -1.13 12.70 -10.30
CA PRO A 129 -0.81 11.38 -10.83
C PRO A 129 -2.08 10.55 -10.99
N SER A 130 -2.26 9.98 -12.18
CA SER A 130 -3.37 9.09 -12.54
C SER A 130 -2.79 7.83 -13.15
N LEU A 131 -3.22 6.67 -12.67
CA LEU A 131 -2.68 5.37 -13.09
C LEU A 131 -3.23 4.93 -14.45
N ILE A 132 -4.43 5.38 -14.83
CA ILE A 132 -5.12 4.96 -16.05
C ILE A 132 -5.57 6.14 -16.89
N SER A 133 -5.69 5.96 -18.20
CA SER A 133 -6.30 6.95 -19.10
C SER A 133 -7.78 6.69 -19.35
N ASP A 134 -8.24 5.47 -19.06
CA ASP A 134 -9.63 5.05 -19.17
C ASP A 134 -9.94 3.89 -18.21
N TYR A 135 -11.21 3.67 -17.88
CA TYR A 135 -11.65 2.61 -16.97
C TYR A 135 -11.60 1.19 -17.57
N SER A 136 -11.16 1.01 -18.81
CA SER A 136 -10.78 -0.31 -19.32
C SER A 136 -9.40 -0.74 -18.82
N GLY A 137 -8.68 0.17 -18.14
CA GLY A 137 -7.42 -0.12 -17.46
C GLY A 137 -6.18 0.24 -18.28
N THR A 138 -6.32 1.02 -19.35
CA THR A 138 -5.17 1.50 -20.13
C THR A 138 -4.26 2.33 -19.23
N PRO A 139 -2.99 1.93 -18.99
CA PRO A 139 -2.12 2.63 -18.07
C PRO A 139 -1.62 3.96 -18.66
N THR A 140 -1.48 4.98 -17.82
CA THR A 140 -0.64 6.15 -18.15
C THR A 140 0.84 5.76 -18.06
N GLN A 141 1.75 6.66 -18.44
CA GLN A 141 3.20 6.43 -18.24
C GLN A 141 3.56 6.28 -16.76
N PHE A 142 2.97 7.09 -15.88
CA PHE A 142 3.09 6.91 -14.43
C PHE A 142 2.51 5.56 -13.98
N GLY A 143 1.31 5.21 -14.44
CA GLY A 143 0.66 3.94 -14.10
C GLY A 143 1.45 2.70 -14.55
N LYS A 144 2.16 2.79 -15.68
CA LYS A 144 3.05 1.73 -16.15
C LYS A 144 4.16 1.42 -15.14
N GLY A 145 4.77 2.43 -14.54
CA GLY A 145 5.83 2.23 -13.54
C GLY A 145 5.36 1.41 -12.34
N LEU A 146 4.19 1.76 -11.78
CA LEU A 146 3.58 0.98 -10.70
C LEU A 146 3.17 -0.43 -11.17
N TYR A 147 2.53 -0.55 -12.33
CA TYR A 147 2.10 -1.84 -12.87
C TYR A 147 3.26 -2.83 -13.02
N ASP A 148 4.38 -2.37 -13.60
CA ASP A 148 5.57 -3.19 -13.79
C ASP A 148 6.14 -3.68 -12.44
N ARG A 149 6.18 -2.80 -11.43
CA ARG A 149 6.58 -3.17 -10.05
C ARG A 149 5.70 -4.27 -9.47
N LEU A 150 4.38 -4.14 -9.60
CA LEU A 150 3.43 -5.10 -9.03
C LEU A 150 3.51 -6.46 -9.75
N CYS A 151 3.70 -6.48 -11.06
CA CYS A 151 3.83 -7.73 -11.82
C CYS A 151 5.06 -8.54 -11.45
N VAL A 152 6.21 -7.88 -11.25
CA VAL A 152 7.46 -8.55 -10.81
C VAL A 152 7.31 -9.17 -9.42
N SER A 153 6.47 -8.58 -8.56
CA SER A 153 6.25 -9.05 -7.19
C SER A 153 5.41 -10.34 -7.11
N ASP A 154 4.63 -10.65 -8.15
CA ASP A 154 3.73 -11.81 -8.22
C ASP A 154 4.34 -13.04 -8.90
N GLY A 155 5.63 -13.00 -9.24
CA GLY A 155 6.32 -14.10 -9.95
C GLY A 155 5.73 -14.39 -11.34
N ARG A 156 5.01 -13.44 -11.93
CA ARG A 156 4.50 -13.54 -13.30
C ARG A 156 5.45 -12.80 -14.23
N ASP A 157 6.18 -13.54 -15.04
CA ASP A 157 6.89 -12.99 -16.18
C ASP A 157 5.93 -12.12 -17.01
N GLN A 158 6.41 -10.94 -17.43
CA GLN A 158 5.64 -9.89 -18.09
C GLN A 158 4.78 -10.45 -19.24
N GLN A 159 3.48 -10.62 -19.01
CA GLN A 159 2.54 -10.83 -20.11
C GLN A 159 2.13 -9.45 -20.65
N PRO A 160 2.33 -9.18 -21.95
CA PRO A 160 1.97 -7.89 -22.54
C PRO A 160 0.48 -7.61 -22.34
N ALA A 161 0.17 -6.35 -22.02
CA ALA A 161 -1.18 -5.85 -21.80
C ALA A 161 -1.98 -5.82 -23.11
N THR A 162 -2.43 -6.98 -23.57
CA THR A 162 -3.48 -7.10 -24.58
C THR A 162 -4.51 -8.13 -24.11
N GLY A 163 -5.62 -7.63 -23.58
CA GLY A 163 -6.87 -8.38 -23.42
C GLY A 163 -7.05 -9.12 -22.09
N LEU A 164 -7.48 -8.41 -21.04
CA LEU A 164 -8.18 -9.01 -19.91
C LEU A 164 -9.54 -8.31 -19.74
N ASN A 165 -10.51 -8.79 -20.52
CA ASN A 165 -11.93 -8.62 -20.22
C ASN A 165 -12.33 -9.62 -19.13
N SER A 166 -13.21 -9.17 -18.23
CA SER A 166 -13.85 -9.89 -17.12
C SER A 166 -13.09 -9.89 -15.78
N GLY A 167 -13.76 -9.33 -14.77
CA GLY A 167 -13.27 -9.20 -13.41
C GLY A 167 -12.74 -10.51 -12.83
N GLY A 168 -11.49 -10.46 -12.37
CA GLY A 168 -10.82 -11.58 -11.72
C GLY A 168 -11.49 -11.92 -10.39
N SER A 169 -12.31 -12.96 -10.44
CA SER A 169 -12.67 -13.75 -9.28
C SER A 169 -11.47 -14.62 -8.89
N ILE A 170 -11.21 -14.71 -7.59
CA ILE A 170 -10.16 -15.55 -7.00
C ILE A 170 -10.48 -17.02 -7.33
N SER A 171 -9.65 -17.68 -8.13
CA SER A 171 -9.76 -19.12 -8.40
C SER A 171 -9.31 -19.91 -7.17
N ILE A 172 -10.28 -20.43 -6.41
CA ILE A 172 -10.04 -21.44 -5.38
C ILE A 172 -9.77 -22.76 -6.12
N GLY A 173 -8.57 -23.32 -5.94
CA GLY A 173 -8.16 -24.58 -6.55
C GLY A 173 -9.02 -25.74 -6.04
N SER A 174 -9.85 -26.30 -6.91
CA SER A 174 -10.48 -27.60 -6.72
C SER A 174 -9.87 -28.59 -7.72
N ASN A 175 -8.97 -29.45 -7.23
CA ASN A 175 -8.46 -30.61 -7.95
C ASN A 175 -9.61 -31.61 -8.18
N LEU A 176 -10.02 -31.79 -9.43
CA LEU A 176 -10.81 -32.93 -9.88
C LEU A 176 -9.91 -33.82 -10.75
N ASN A 177 -9.68 -35.02 -10.24
CA ASN A 177 -8.85 -36.06 -10.82
C ASN A 177 -9.65 -36.81 -11.92
N SER A 178 -9.08 -37.00 -13.10
CA SER A 178 -9.46 -38.09 -14.00
C SER A 178 -8.31 -38.49 -14.91
N GLY A 179 -8.12 -39.80 -15.03
CA GLY A 179 -6.89 -40.48 -15.42
C GLY A 179 -6.48 -40.37 -16.89
N GLY A 180 -5.21 -40.74 -17.13
CA GLY A 180 -4.64 -40.89 -18.47
C GLY A 180 -3.15 -41.22 -18.41
N SER A 181 -2.83 -42.51 -18.47
CA SER A 181 -1.50 -43.11 -18.38
C SER A 181 -0.54 -42.73 -19.51
N SER A 182 0.74 -42.50 -19.21
CA SER A 182 1.88 -43.13 -19.92
C SER A 182 3.20 -42.87 -19.18
N LEU A 183 3.97 -43.95 -19.03
CA LEU A 183 5.25 -44.05 -18.32
C LEU A 183 6.43 -43.67 -19.24
N THR A 184 7.35 -42.87 -18.73
CA THR A 184 8.80 -43.00 -19.01
C THR A 184 9.59 -42.56 -17.76
N SER A 185 10.37 -43.51 -17.22
CA SER A 185 11.46 -43.36 -16.24
C SER A 185 12.58 -42.46 -16.82
N GLU A 186 13.48 -41.80 -16.10
CA GLU A 186 14.07 -42.00 -14.78
C GLU A 186 14.93 -40.76 -14.49
N SER A 187 14.95 -40.25 -13.25
CA SER A 187 16.09 -39.54 -12.64
C SER A 187 15.69 -39.11 -11.23
N SER A 188 16.07 -39.95 -10.29
CA SER A 188 15.99 -39.74 -8.85
C SER A 188 16.83 -38.52 -8.43
N ASN A 189 16.19 -37.53 -7.81
CA ASN A 189 16.85 -36.65 -6.86
C ASN A 189 16.00 -36.58 -5.59
N PRO A 190 16.60 -36.75 -4.40
CA PRO A 190 15.87 -36.99 -3.16
C PRO A 190 15.13 -35.72 -2.74
N GLY A 191 14.00 -35.91 -2.06
CA GLY A 191 13.13 -34.84 -1.60
C GLY A 191 13.91 -33.70 -0.98
N SER A 192 13.70 -32.49 -1.50
CA SER A 192 14.00 -31.27 -0.77
C SER A 192 13.11 -31.27 0.46
N VAL A 193 13.69 -31.77 1.55
CA VAL A 193 13.28 -31.51 2.91
C VAL A 193 12.91 -30.03 3.00
N TYR A 194 11.69 -29.77 3.47
CA TYR A 194 11.27 -28.44 3.87
C TYR A 194 12.20 -28.03 5.02
N SER A 195 13.28 -27.32 4.70
CA SER A 195 14.05 -26.59 5.70
C SER A 195 13.19 -25.37 6.07
N PRO A 196 12.79 -25.21 7.34
CA PRO A 196 12.20 -23.96 7.78
C PRO A 196 13.30 -22.91 7.69
N SER A 197 13.34 -22.16 6.60
CA SER A 197 14.26 -21.05 6.45
C SER A 197 13.86 -19.98 7.45
N ASP A 198 14.67 -19.89 8.51
CA ASP A 198 15.06 -18.71 9.27
C ASP A 198 14.01 -17.61 9.49
N ASN A 199 13.72 -17.40 10.79
CA ASN A 199 12.99 -16.27 11.39
C ASN A 199 13.28 -14.90 10.74
N LYS A 200 12.71 -14.62 9.57
CA LYS A 200 12.35 -13.28 9.14
C LYS A 200 10.95 -13.06 9.66
N SER A 201 10.77 -12.02 10.48
CA SER A 201 9.46 -11.51 10.87
C SER A 201 8.53 -11.54 9.65
N ASP A 202 7.42 -12.28 9.73
CA ASP A 202 6.38 -12.39 8.69
C ASP A 202 5.63 -11.05 8.52
N LYS A 203 6.36 -9.94 8.28
CA LYS A 203 5.77 -8.66 7.94
C LYS A 203 5.17 -8.79 6.55
N LYS A 204 3.85 -8.96 6.50
CA LYS A 204 3.09 -8.88 5.26
C LYS A 204 3.14 -7.45 4.74
N GLN A 205 3.53 -7.29 3.48
CA GLN A 205 3.57 -6.00 2.80
C GLN A 205 2.40 -5.91 1.83
N LEU A 206 1.55 -4.90 1.99
CA LEU A 206 0.50 -4.56 1.03
C LEU A 206 1.09 -3.65 -0.05
N ARG A 207 0.95 -4.05 -1.32
CA ARG A 207 1.27 -3.22 -2.48
C ARG A 207 0.02 -3.14 -3.35
N GLY A 208 -0.35 -1.96 -3.83
CA GLY A 208 -1.59 -1.83 -4.60
C GLY A 208 -1.87 -0.44 -5.12
N VAL A 209 -3.16 -0.19 -5.34
CA VAL A 209 -3.67 1.05 -5.95
C VAL A 209 -4.63 1.75 -4.99
N ASN A 210 -4.49 3.06 -4.87
CA ASN A 210 -5.46 3.91 -4.18
C ASN A 210 -6.53 4.33 -5.19
N ARG A 211 -7.79 3.98 -4.92
CA ARG A 211 -8.88 4.23 -5.86
C ARG A 211 -9.53 5.61 -5.78
N SER A 212 -9.20 6.40 -4.76
CA SER A 212 -9.79 7.72 -4.41
C SER A 212 -11.34 7.80 -4.44
N GLY A 213 -11.92 8.56 -3.51
CA GLY A 213 -13.36 8.90 -3.54
C GLY A 213 -14.35 7.85 -3.01
N ALA A 214 -15.60 8.32 -2.79
CA ALA A 214 -16.70 7.54 -2.21
C ALA A 214 -17.24 6.40 -3.11
N GLU A 215 -16.82 6.34 -4.37
CA GLU A 215 -17.28 5.34 -5.33
C GLU A 215 -16.87 3.91 -4.96
N TYR A 216 -15.73 3.71 -4.28
CA TYR A 216 -15.40 2.40 -3.76
C TYR A 216 -16.19 2.05 -2.48
N SER A 217 -16.45 3.04 -1.63
CA SER A 217 -17.19 2.86 -0.38
C SER A 217 -18.67 2.50 -0.60
N CYS A 218 -19.29 2.99 -1.69
CA CYS A 218 -20.67 2.65 -2.02
C CYS A 218 -20.85 1.29 -2.72
N VAL A 219 -19.87 0.82 -3.50
CA VAL A 219 -20.12 -0.30 -4.43
C VAL A 219 -19.70 -1.66 -3.87
N LYS A 220 -18.79 -1.72 -2.88
CA LYS A 220 -18.21 -3.01 -2.45
C LYS A 220 -18.06 -3.23 -0.95
N ASN A 221 -18.31 -2.25 -0.08
CA ASN A 221 -18.12 -2.37 1.37
C ASN A 221 -16.71 -2.87 1.80
N LEU A 222 -15.69 -2.59 0.98
CA LEU A 222 -14.32 -3.12 1.12
C LEU A 222 -13.25 -2.02 1.19
N GLY A 223 -13.66 -0.77 1.45
CA GLY A 223 -12.73 0.35 1.64
C GLY A 223 -11.76 0.07 2.77
N ILE A 224 -10.46 0.08 2.48
CA ILE A 224 -9.45 0.34 3.50
C ILE A 224 -9.51 1.85 3.73
N PHE A 225 -9.95 2.24 4.94
CA PHE A 225 -9.81 3.59 5.46
C PHE A 225 -8.49 3.69 6.23
#